data_AF-A0A2E7FGI5-F1
#
_entry.id   AF-A0A2E7FGI5-F1
#
_cell.length_a   1.000
_cell.length_b   1.000
_cell.length_c   1.000
_cell.angle_alpha   90.00
_cell.angle_beta   90.00
_cell.angle_gamma   90.00
#
_symmetry.space_group_name_H-M   'P 1'
#
loop_
_entity.id
_entity.type
_entity.pdbx_description
1 polymer ?
#
loop_
_entity_poly.entity_id
_entity_poly.type
_entity_poly.pdbx_seq_one_letter_code
_entity_poly.pdbx_strand_id
1 'polypeptide(L)'
;MKKLKTLFTITLVIDILAIAPLFLMMFIPAMKVEMVYSQFSGMAENELAKEISDLFHFVFTFIGVAMVIAVAASIRIAVLEAAKTAAMLLFIVHLGWVLPDWVNLVMGGAHPPIPVMLLSTVPVIALAYGWKKGEI
;
A
#
# COMPACT_ATOMS: atom_id res chain seq x y z
N MET A 1 -8.88 -7.69 -21.45
CA MET A 1 -9.07 -8.76 -20.46
C MET A 1 -7.74 -9.32 -20.01
N LYS A 2 -6.93 -9.98 -20.86
CA LYS A 2 -5.65 -10.56 -20.40
C LYS A 2 -4.71 -9.51 -19.83
N LYS A 3 -4.51 -8.40 -20.56
CA LYS A 3 -3.68 -7.26 -20.11
C LYS A 3 -4.15 -6.68 -18.76
N LEU A 4 -5.44 -6.40 -18.61
CA LEU A 4 -6.01 -5.86 -17.36
C LEU A 4 -5.85 -6.83 -16.18
N LYS A 5 -6.08 -8.12 -16.40
CA LYS A 5 -5.85 -9.14 -15.36
C LYS A 5 -4.39 -9.17 -14.94
N THR A 6 -3.46 -9.09 -15.89
CA THR A 6 -2.03 -8.99 -15.59
C THR A 6 -1.73 -7.76 -14.73
N LEU A 7 -2.30 -6.59 -15.04
CA LEU A 7 -2.09 -5.38 -14.23
C LEU A 7 -2.63 -5.56 -12.81
N PHE A 8 -3.85 -6.09 -12.64
CA PHE A 8 -4.37 -6.40 -11.31
C PHE A 8 -3.53 -7.43 -10.56
N THR A 9 -2.97 -8.43 -11.25
CA THR A 9 -2.07 -9.41 -10.64
C THR A 9 -0.75 -8.77 -10.20
N ILE A 10 -0.17 -7.89 -11.02
CA ILE A 10 1.04 -7.14 -10.65
C ILE A 10 0.76 -6.30 -9.40
N THR A 11 -0.34 -5.54 -9.39
CA THR A 11 -0.76 -4.77 -8.23
C THR A 11 -0.93 -5.67 -7.00
N LEU A 12 -1.64 -6.79 -7.13
CA LEU A 12 -1.88 -7.73 -6.03
C LEU A 12 -0.57 -8.24 -5.40
N VAL A 13 0.40 -8.65 -6.24
CA VAL A 13 1.69 -9.14 -5.75
C VAL A 13 2.43 -8.05 -4.98
N ILE A 14 2.42 -6.83 -5.50
CA ILE A 14 3.10 -5.70 -4.86
C ILE A 14 2.40 -5.31 -3.55
N ASP A 15 1.08 -5.29 -3.52
CA ASP A 15 0.31 -4.96 -2.30
C ASP A 15 0.60 -5.99 -1.20
N ILE A 16 0.64 -7.28 -1.52
CA ILE A 16 1.00 -8.34 -0.57
C ILE A 16 2.41 -8.10 -0.01
N LEU A 17 3.38 -7.77 -0.88
CA LEU A 17 4.75 -7.49 -0.46
C LEU A 17 4.84 -6.21 0.40
N ALA A 18 4.10 -5.16 0.06
CA ALA A 18 4.11 -3.89 0.77
C ALA A 18 3.43 -3.96 2.14
N ILE A 19 2.38 -4.79 2.29
CA ILE A 19 1.64 -4.95 3.55
C ILE A 19 2.27 -6.02 4.45
N ALA A 20 3.07 -6.95 3.90
CA ALA A 20 3.69 -8.01 4.69
C ALA A 20 4.45 -7.49 5.94
N PRO A 21 5.26 -6.41 5.88
CA PRO A 21 5.90 -5.88 7.07
C PRO A 21 4.91 -5.37 8.12
N LEU A 22 3.84 -4.67 7.70
CA LEU A 22 2.79 -4.19 8.62
C LEU A 22 2.16 -5.35 9.39
N PHE A 23 1.85 -6.44 8.68
CA PHE A 23 1.30 -7.64 9.29
C PHE A 23 2.32 -8.33 10.21
N LEU A 24 3.58 -8.50 9.77
CA LEU A 24 4.62 -9.18 10.54
C LEU A 24 4.99 -8.44 11.83
N MET A 25 5.01 -7.11 11.82
CA MET A 25 5.28 -6.28 13.01
C MET A 25 4.27 -6.47 14.13
N MET A 26 3.05 -6.97 13.84
CA MET A 26 2.07 -7.31 14.87
C MET A 26 2.48 -8.54 15.70
N PHE A 27 3.31 -9.42 15.14
CA PHE A 27 3.70 -10.70 15.76
C PHE A 27 5.18 -10.76 16.14
N ILE A 28 6.02 -9.90 15.55
CA ILE A 28 7.48 -9.90 15.74
C ILE A 28 7.90 -8.57 16.38
N PRO A 29 8.01 -8.50 17.73
CA PRO A 29 8.36 -7.27 18.43
C PRO A 29 9.68 -6.65 17.97
N ALA A 30 10.68 -7.47 17.64
CA ALA A 30 11.97 -6.99 17.13
C ALA A 30 11.83 -6.22 15.81
N MET A 31 10.96 -6.66 14.89
CA MET A 31 10.71 -5.93 13.65
C MET A 31 10.08 -4.57 13.93
N LYS A 32 9.17 -4.49 14.89
CA LYS A 32 8.52 -3.24 15.25
C LYS A 32 9.51 -2.21 15.82
N VAL A 33 10.44 -2.66 16.66
CA VAL A 33 11.51 -1.81 17.20
C VAL A 33 12.36 -1.25 16.06
N GLU A 34 12.82 -2.11 15.16
CA GLU A 34 13.72 -1.72 14.07
C GLU A 34 13.06 -0.88 12.97
N MET A 35 11.80 -1.16 12.64
CA MET A 35 11.12 -0.53 11.51
C MET A 35 10.33 0.72 11.89
N VAL A 36 9.98 0.88 13.16
CA VAL A 36 9.14 1.99 13.63
C VAL A 36 9.84 2.74 14.76
N TYR A 37 10.04 2.11 15.91
CA TYR A 37 10.45 2.86 17.11
C TYR A 37 11.85 3.48 16.98
N SER A 38 12.79 2.83 16.29
CA SER A 38 14.13 3.36 16.04
C SER A 38 14.17 4.46 14.97
N GLN A 39 13.10 4.60 14.18
CA GLN A 39 13.03 5.54 13.07
C GLN A 39 12.54 6.94 13.50
N PHE A 40 11.94 7.06 14.69
CA PHE A 40 11.42 8.31 15.22
C PHE A 40 12.14 8.71 16.52
N SER A 41 12.84 9.84 16.48
CA SER A 41 13.55 10.38 17.65
C SER A 41 12.60 10.57 18.84
N GLY A 42 12.96 10.03 20.01
CA GLY A 42 12.17 10.14 21.22
C GLY A 42 10.99 9.15 21.34
N MET A 43 10.75 8.30 20.33
CA MET A 43 9.68 7.29 20.37
C MET A 43 10.06 6.10 21.26
N ALA A 44 11.34 5.73 21.31
CA ALA A 44 11.82 4.61 22.11
C ALA A 44 11.62 4.85 23.62
N GLU A 45 11.60 6.10 24.07
CA GLU A 45 11.45 6.52 25.46
C GLU A 45 10.02 6.95 25.83
N ASN A 46 9.08 6.90 24.89
CA ASN A 46 7.71 7.40 25.07
C ASN A 46 6.67 6.30 24.84
N GLU A 47 6.18 5.69 25.92
CA GLU A 47 5.20 4.60 25.86
C GLU A 47 3.87 5.03 25.22
N LEU A 48 3.38 6.24 25.47
CA LEU A 48 2.15 6.74 24.83
C LEU A 48 2.32 6.84 23.31
N ALA A 49 3.50 7.28 22.84
CA ALA A 49 3.80 7.35 21.41
C ALA A 49 3.83 5.95 20.77
N LYS A 50 4.36 4.94 21.49
CA LYS A 50 4.34 3.54 21.04
C LYS A 50 2.92 2.99 20.96
N GLU A 51 2.09 3.21 21.98
CA GLU A 51 0.69 2.77 22.00
C GLU A 51 -0.13 3.39 20.86
N ILE A 52 0.03 4.70 20.62
CA ILE A 52 -0.63 5.40 19.51
C ILE A 52 -0.16 4.83 18.17
N SER A 53 1.16 4.68 18.00
CA SER A 53 1.74 4.08 16.79
C SER A 53 1.19 2.68 16.55
N ASP A 54 1.12 1.84 17.57
CA ASP A 54 0.61 0.46 17.48
C ASP A 54 -0.85 0.44 17.03
N LEU A 55 -1.68 1.33 17.55
CA LEU A 55 -3.07 1.47 17.13
C LEU A 55 -3.17 1.88 15.65
N PHE A 56 -2.36 2.83 15.20
CA PHE A 56 -2.32 3.20 13.78
C PHE A 56 -1.91 2.02 12.91
N HIS A 57 -0.81 1.33 13.23
CA HIS A 57 -0.34 0.19 12.45
C HIS A 57 -1.38 -0.94 12.40
N PHE A 58 -2.10 -1.19 13.49
CA PHE A 58 -3.22 -2.12 13.52
C PHE A 58 -4.29 -1.72 12.48
N VAL A 59 -4.78 -0.49 12.54
CA VAL A 59 -5.80 0.01 11.59
C VAL A 59 -5.31 -0.04 10.13
N PHE A 60 -4.09 0.45 9.88
CA PHE A 60 -3.49 0.46 8.55
C PHE A 60 -3.29 -0.95 7.98
N THR A 61 -2.98 -1.95 8.82
CA THR A 61 -2.87 -3.34 8.38
C THR A 61 -4.20 -3.84 7.83
N PHE A 62 -5.32 -3.60 8.51
CA PHE A 62 -6.64 -4.04 8.04
C PHE A 62 -7.12 -3.26 6.81
N ILE A 63 -6.80 -1.97 6.71
CA ILE A 63 -7.06 -1.19 5.49
C ILE A 63 -6.26 -1.78 4.32
N GLY A 64 -4.98 -2.10 4.52
CA GLY A 64 -4.14 -2.76 3.53
C GLY A 64 -4.70 -4.12 3.10
N VAL A 65 -5.11 -4.96 4.05
CA VAL A 65 -5.75 -6.26 3.75
C VAL A 65 -7.02 -6.07 2.92
N ALA A 66 -7.84 -5.06 3.23
CA ALA A 66 -9.03 -4.75 2.44
C ALA A 66 -8.66 -4.33 1.00
N MET A 67 -7.60 -3.55 0.81
CA MET A 67 -7.07 -3.19 -0.51
C MET A 67 -6.63 -4.42 -1.31
N VAL A 68 -5.85 -5.31 -0.70
CA VAL A 68 -5.41 -6.59 -1.29
C VAL A 68 -6.61 -7.42 -1.77
N ILE A 69 -7.64 -7.55 -0.93
CA ILE A 69 -8.86 -8.29 -1.26
C ILE A 69 -9.61 -7.64 -2.43
N ALA A 70 -9.72 -6.30 -2.44
CA ALA A 70 -10.40 -5.56 -3.50
C ALA A 70 -9.69 -5.73 -4.86
N VAL A 71 -8.36 -5.72 -4.87
CA VAL A 71 -7.54 -5.98 -6.07
C VAL A 71 -7.71 -7.44 -6.51
N ALA A 72 -7.63 -8.41 -5.58
CA ALA A 72 -7.82 -9.82 -5.88
C ALA A 72 -9.21 -10.11 -6.49
N ALA A 73 -10.26 -9.48 -5.97
CA ALA A 73 -11.61 -9.58 -6.51
C ALA A 73 -11.70 -9.04 -7.95
N SER A 74 -10.98 -7.95 -8.25
CA SER A 74 -11.00 -7.29 -9.56
C SER A 74 -10.41 -8.15 -10.69
N ILE A 75 -9.52 -9.09 -10.37
CA ILE A 75 -8.97 -10.07 -11.34
C ILE A 75 -10.07 -10.93 -11.99
N ARG A 76 -11.19 -11.17 -11.27
CA ARG A 76 -12.28 -12.03 -11.73
C ARG A 76 -13.29 -11.30 -12.62
N ILE A 77 -13.23 -9.98 -12.72
CA ILE A 77 -14.16 -9.21 -13.55
C ILE A 77 -14.00 -9.62 -15.02
N ALA A 78 -15.12 -9.96 -15.67
CA ALA A 78 -15.16 -10.40 -17.06
C ALA A 78 -15.54 -9.29 -18.06
N VAL A 79 -16.19 -8.23 -17.57
CA VAL A 79 -16.69 -7.11 -18.38
C VAL A 79 -15.65 -5.99 -18.40
N LEU A 80 -15.27 -5.53 -19.60
CA LEU A 80 -14.20 -4.53 -19.77
C LEU A 80 -14.49 -3.22 -19.03
N GLU A 81 -15.66 -2.64 -19.20
CA GLU A 81 -16.01 -1.35 -18.59
C GLU A 81 -16.05 -1.45 -17.06
N ALA A 82 -16.53 -2.57 -16.51
CA ALA A 82 -16.49 -2.83 -15.07
C ALA A 82 -15.04 -2.96 -14.57
N ALA A 83 -14.17 -3.64 -15.32
CA ALA A 83 -12.76 -3.78 -14.96
C ALA A 83 -12.02 -2.43 -15.01
N LYS A 84 -12.29 -1.58 -16.01
CA LYS A 84 -11.73 -0.23 -16.09
C LYS A 84 -12.21 0.67 -14.96
N THR A 85 -13.48 0.52 -14.56
CA THR A 85 -14.05 1.22 -13.40
C THR A 85 -13.38 0.77 -12.11
N ALA A 86 -13.20 -0.54 -11.91
CA ALA A 86 -12.47 -1.09 -10.77
C ALA A 86 -11.02 -0.58 -10.73
N ALA A 87 -10.33 -0.55 -11.88
CA ALA A 87 -8.98 0.00 -11.99
C ALA A 87 -8.93 1.49 -11.60
N MET A 88 -9.92 2.30 -12.00
CA MET A 88 -10.02 3.71 -11.60
C MET A 88 -10.19 3.87 -10.09
N LEU A 89 -11.12 3.13 -9.48
CA LEU A 89 -11.38 3.21 -8.04
C LEU A 89 -10.17 2.76 -7.24
N LEU A 90 -9.57 1.63 -7.62
CA LEU A 90 -8.34 1.15 -7.00
C LEU A 90 -7.20 2.14 -7.18
N PHE A 91 -7.05 2.76 -8.37
CA PHE A 91 -6.05 3.80 -8.59
C PHE A 91 -6.20 4.96 -7.58
N ILE A 92 -7.42 5.46 -7.36
CA ILE A 92 -7.68 6.55 -6.40
C ILE A 92 -7.26 6.14 -4.99
N VAL A 93 -7.62 4.92 -4.56
CA VAL A 93 -7.26 4.41 -3.23
C VAL A 93 -5.75 4.26 -3.08
N HIS A 94 -5.06 3.66 -4.06
CA HIS A 94 -3.60 3.47 -4.01
C HIS A 94 -2.85 4.79 -4.09
N LEU A 95 -3.36 5.76 -4.86
CA LEU A 95 -2.80 7.10 -4.89
C LEU A 95 -2.89 7.74 -3.49
N GLY A 96 -4.05 7.66 -2.84
CA GLY A 96 -4.23 8.15 -1.47
C GLY A 96 -3.32 7.45 -0.45
N TRP A 97 -3.03 6.16 -0.65
CA TRP A 97 -2.10 5.40 0.20
C TRP A 97 -0.64 5.85 0.05
N VAL A 98 -0.20 6.11 -1.18
CA VAL A 98 1.23 6.36 -1.50
C VAL A 98 1.59 7.85 -1.41
N LEU A 99 0.64 8.76 -1.58
CA LEU A 99 0.89 10.20 -1.59
C LEU A 99 1.53 10.76 -0.30
N PRO A 100 1.10 10.38 0.92
CA PRO A 100 1.67 10.92 2.15
C PRO A 100 3.20 10.72 2.25
N ASP A 101 3.71 9.57 1.80
CA ASP A 101 5.15 9.28 1.83
C ASP A 101 5.94 10.20 0.92
N TRP A 102 5.45 10.43 -0.30
CA TRP A 102 6.08 11.37 -1.25
C TRP A 102 6.00 12.82 -0.79
N VAL A 103 4.88 13.22 -0.18
CA VAL A 103 4.74 14.55 0.42
C VAL A 103 5.75 14.74 1.55
N ASN A 104 5.87 13.77 2.45
CA ASN A 104 6.85 13.82 3.54
C ASN A 104 8.28 13.88 3.03
N LEU A 105 8.64 13.09 2.02
CA LEU A 105 9.96 13.17 1.38
C LEU A 105 10.26 14.58 0.86
N VAL A 106 9.34 15.19 0.12
CA VAL A 106 9.52 16.54 -0.44
C VAL A 106 9.60 17.61 0.66
N MET A 107 8.86 17.43 1.76
CA MET A 107 8.88 18.33 2.90
C MET A 107 10.08 18.12 3.84
N GLY A 108 10.95 17.15 3.57
CA GLY A 108 12.08 16.80 4.44
C GLY A 108 11.65 16.12 5.75
N GLY A 109 10.45 15.56 5.78
CA GLY A 109 9.92 14.78 6.90
C GLY A 109 10.40 13.33 6.89
N ALA A 110 9.97 12.56 7.90
CA ALA A 110 10.24 11.13 7.96
C ALA A 110 9.44 10.38 6.87
N HIS A 111 10.09 9.47 6.16
CA HIS A 111 9.48 8.67 5.09
C HIS A 111 10.14 7.28 5.01
N PRO A 112 9.48 6.27 4.42
CA PRO A 112 10.08 4.96 4.19
C PRO A 112 11.30 5.04 3.24
N PRO A 113 12.17 4.01 3.18
CA PRO A 113 13.25 3.99 2.20
C PRO A 113 12.75 4.18 0.77
N ILE A 114 13.42 5.03 -0.01
CA ILE A 114 13.02 5.38 -1.39
C ILE A 114 12.71 4.15 -2.27
N PRO A 115 13.50 3.05 -2.24
CA PRO A 115 13.16 1.85 -3.01
C PRO A 115 11.78 1.25 -2.68
N VAL A 116 11.36 1.33 -1.41
CA VAL A 116 10.04 0.86 -0.96
C VAL A 116 8.94 1.79 -1.50
N MET A 117 9.15 3.11 -1.44
CA MET A 117 8.20 4.09 -1.99
C MET A 117 8.02 3.92 -3.50
N LEU A 118 9.11 3.68 -4.23
CA LEU A 118 9.09 3.40 -5.67
C LEU A 118 8.29 2.11 -5.97
N LEU A 119 8.52 1.04 -5.19
CA LEU A 119 7.77 -0.21 -5.32
C LEU A 119 6.26 0.02 -5.12
N SER A 120 5.87 0.73 -4.07
CA SER A 120 4.47 1.07 -3.78
C SER A 120 3.82 1.99 -4.82
N THR A 121 4.62 2.72 -5.60
CA THR A 121 4.12 3.58 -6.70
C THR A 121 3.75 2.78 -7.95
N VAL A 122 4.30 1.58 -8.13
CA VAL A 122 4.01 0.73 -9.30
C VAL A 122 2.51 0.39 -9.42
N PRO A 123 1.80 -0.04 -8.35
CA PRO A 123 0.34 -0.18 -8.35
C PRO A 123 -0.41 1.03 -8.90
N VAL A 124 -0.02 2.24 -8.48
CA VAL A 124 -0.66 3.50 -8.92
C VAL A 124 -0.56 3.65 -10.43
N ILE A 125 0.63 3.45 -11.00
CA ILE A 125 0.89 3.56 -12.43
C ILE A 125 0.15 2.45 -13.19
N ALA A 126 0.22 1.21 -12.71
CA ALA A 126 -0.43 0.06 -13.35
C ALA A 126 -1.95 0.23 -13.41
N LEU A 127 -2.58 0.68 -12.32
CA LEU A 127 -4.02 0.89 -12.24
C LEU A 127 -4.47 2.11 -13.05
N ALA A 128 -3.71 3.21 -13.04
CA ALA A 128 -3.98 4.37 -13.89
C ALA A 128 -3.92 4.01 -15.38
N TYR A 129 -2.91 3.22 -15.78
CA TYR A 129 -2.80 2.70 -17.13
C TYR A 129 -3.97 1.77 -17.46
N GLY A 130 -4.31 0.83 -16.57
CA GLY A 130 -5.46 -0.07 -16.75
C GLY A 130 -6.77 0.68 -16.95
N TRP A 131 -7.00 1.74 -16.17
CA TRP A 131 -8.18 2.60 -16.33
C TRP A 131 -8.21 3.31 -17.69
N LYS A 132 -7.12 3.99 -18.08
CA LYS A 132 -7.08 4.85 -19.27
C LYS A 132 -6.92 4.08 -20.58
N LYS A 133 -6.17 2.98 -20.57
CA LYS A 133 -5.70 2.24 -21.75
C LYS A 133 -6.01 0.74 -21.69
N GLY A 134 -6.85 0.30 -20.75
CA GLY A 134 -7.31 -1.09 -20.68
C GLY A 134 -8.09 -1.51 -21.92
N GLU A 135 -7.70 -2.65 -22.50
CA GLU A 135 -8.29 -3.25 -23.69
C GLU A 135 -8.62 -4.75 -23.45
N ILE A 136 -9.37 -5.37 -24.37
CA ILE A 136 -9.74 -6.81 -24.36
C ILE A 136 -8.52 -7.73 -24.53
#